data_AF-A0AB73I2T0-F1
#
_entry.id   AF-A0AB73I2T0-F1
#
_cell.length_a   1.000
_cell.length_b   1.000
_cell.length_c   1.000
_cell.angle_alpha   90.00
_cell.angle_beta   90.00
_cell.angle_gamma   90.00
#
_symmetry.space_group_name_H-M   'P 1'
#
loop_
_entity.id
_entity.type
_entity.pdbx_description
1 polymer ?
#
loop_
_entity_poly.entity_id
_entity_poly.type
_entity_poly.pdbx_seq_one_letter_code
_entity_poly.pdbx_strand_id
1 'polypeptide(L)'
;MEIDQPALRAAIASGERLGGLGVSAEWRLTEAELASLSHFSVVCRLTVPESDAAYKRNYDMCQASPQIASGAGASIRLARGFCLSKASLKPNSVAGIGEWTGAYLAGEDVLEAFRQAGLTGLASEPVLQTSSRAPFPNVRQLVTEAILPASVAGALSDFPPGYCGLLCYEPRQLIDQPDFSHTAEPWASQRYGWPLWVVSARTRNLFLLQGMSGWAFRPVLVTDSALYERYLALSQELCALLRDAPQSKLEDREW
;
A
#
# COMPACT_ATOMS: atom_id res chain seq x y z
N MET A 1 3.49 -16.37 17.41
CA MET A 1 3.57 -15.11 18.16
C MET A 1 2.27 -15.01 18.93
N GLU A 2 2.32 -14.93 20.25
CA GLU A 2 1.13 -14.76 21.11
C GLU A 2 1.00 -13.28 21.47
N ILE A 3 -0.21 -12.73 21.42
CA ILE A 3 -0.49 -11.32 21.78
C ILE A 3 -0.68 -11.16 23.28
N ASP A 4 -1.03 -12.25 23.96
CA ASP A 4 -1.13 -12.33 25.41
C ASP A 4 0.25 -12.39 26.10
N GLN A 5 1.11 -11.41 25.81
CA GLN A 5 2.39 -11.28 26.52
C GLN A 5 2.20 -10.45 27.79
N PRO A 6 2.68 -10.93 28.96
CA PRO A 6 2.61 -10.17 30.20
C PRO A 6 3.20 -8.77 30.11
N ALA A 7 4.26 -8.59 29.31
CA ALA A 7 4.89 -7.29 29.08
C ALA A 7 3.96 -6.31 28.34
N LEU A 8 3.23 -6.78 27.33
CA LEU A 8 2.29 -5.94 26.58
C LEU A 8 1.11 -5.53 27.48
N ARG A 9 0.55 -6.48 28.25
CA ARG A 9 -0.50 -6.17 29.24
C ARG A 9 -0.03 -5.16 30.27
N ALA A 10 1.19 -5.33 30.80
CA ALA A 10 1.76 -4.40 31.77
C ALA A 10 1.97 -3.01 31.18
N ALA A 11 2.43 -2.90 29.93
CA ALA A 11 2.57 -1.63 29.24
C ALA A 11 1.22 -0.92 29.05
N ILE A 12 0.20 -1.64 28.58
CA ILE A 12 -1.17 -1.12 28.41
C ILE A 12 -1.75 -0.66 29.75
N ALA A 13 -1.70 -1.50 30.78
CA ALA A 13 -2.16 -1.13 32.12
C ALA A 13 -1.39 0.07 32.70
N SER A 14 -0.11 0.22 32.38
CA SER A 14 0.67 1.37 32.80
C SER A 14 0.25 2.66 32.08
N GLY A 15 0.07 2.63 30.77
CA GLY A 15 -0.38 3.81 30.02
C GLY A 15 -1.82 4.18 30.36
N GLU A 16 -2.69 3.21 30.61
CA GLU A 16 -4.06 3.44 31.07
C GLU A 16 -4.10 4.27 32.37
N ARG A 17 -3.21 3.97 33.33
CA ARG A 17 -3.06 4.77 34.57
C ARG A 17 -2.53 6.19 34.33
N LEU A 18 -1.92 6.44 33.19
CA LEU A 18 -1.33 7.73 32.82
C LEU A 18 -2.20 8.53 31.83
N GLY A 19 -3.46 8.12 31.63
CA GLY A 19 -4.39 8.79 30.72
C GLY A 19 -4.48 8.19 29.32
N GLY A 20 -4.00 6.96 29.14
CA GLY A 20 -4.08 6.20 27.90
C GLY A 20 -2.78 6.16 27.10
N LEU A 21 -2.73 5.27 26.11
CA LEU A 21 -1.62 5.19 25.14
C LEU A 21 -2.10 4.83 23.74
N GLY A 22 -1.36 5.28 22.73
CA GLY A 22 -1.52 4.85 21.34
C GLY A 22 -0.77 3.56 21.07
N VAL A 23 -1.46 2.54 20.55
CA VAL A 23 -0.87 1.25 20.14
C VAL A 23 -0.87 1.14 18.62
N SER A 24 0.30 1.03 18.02
CA SER A 24 0.43 0.68 16.61
C SER A 24 0.92 -0.76 16.46
N ALA A 25 0.24 -1.55 15.63
CA ALA A 25 0.58 -2.94 15.38
C ALA A 25 1.11 -3.16 13.95
N GLU A 26 2.11 -4.02 13.83
CA GLU A 26 2.67 -4.45 12.55
C GLU A 26 2.84 -5.96 12.55
N TRP A 27 2.15 -6.66 11.63
CA TRP A 27 2.35 -8.09 11.46
C TRP A 27 3.65 -8.36 10.70
N ARG A 28 4.46 -9.24 11.29
CA ARG A 28 5.68 -9.77 10.68
C ARG A 28 5.51 -11.26 10.46
N LEU A 29 5.27 -11.61 9.20
CA LEU A 29 5.16 -13.00 8.77
C LEU A 29 6.55 -13.62 8.63
N THR A 30 6.63 -14.92 8.89
CA THR A 30 7.83 -15.72 8.63
C THR A 30 8.09 -15.85 7.12
N GLU A 31 9.31 -16.25 6.72
CA GLU A 31 9.63 -16.49 5.31
C GLU A 31 8.73 -17.55 4.67
N ALA A 32 8.40 -18.61 5.41
CA ALA A 32 7.49 -19.66 4.94
C ALA A 32 6.06 -19.14 4.74
N GLU A 33 5.55 -18.32 5.67
CA GLU A 33 4.25 -17.68 5.53
C GLU A 33 4.24 -16.71 4.34
N LEU A 34 5.28 -15.88 4.18
CA LEU A 34 5.41 -14.99 3.03
C LEU A 34 5.48 -15.77 1.71
N ALA A 35 6.20 -16.89 1.65
CA ALA A 35 6.28 -17.73 0.46
C ALA A 35 4.93 -18.39 0.08
N SER A 36 4.01 -18.52 1.03
CA SER A 36 2.68 -19.08 0.80
C SER A 36 1.66 -18.10 0.20
N LEU A 37 2.00 -16.81 0.17
CA LEU A 37 1.10 -15.75 -0.31
C LEU A 37 1.19 -15.58 -1.83
N SER A 38 0.04 -15.36 -2.46
CA SER A 38 -0.06 -15.09 -3.90
C SER A 38 0.11 -13.61 -4.24
N HIS A 39 -0.20 -12.71 -3.30
CA HIS A 39 -0.24 -11.27 -3.53
C HIS A 39 0.30 -10.46 -2.34
N PHE A 40 0.73 -9.24 -2.62
CA PHE A 40 1.29 -8.31 -1.66
C PHE A 40 0.83 -6.89 -1.95
N SER A 41 0.60 -6.10 -0.91
CA SER A 41 0.34 -4.68 -1.07
C SER A 41 1.65 -3.90 -1.01
N VAL A 42 1.78 -2.89 -1.87
CA VAL A 42 3.01 -2.13 -2.05
C VAL A 42 3.03 -0.94 -1.10
N VAL A 43 4.05 -0.90 -0.24
CA VAL A 43 4.34 0.25 0.62
C VAL A 43 5.52 1.02 0.05
N CYS A 44 5.29 2.30 -0.22
CA CYS A 44 6.32 3.21 -0.69
C CYS A 44 7.39 3.45 0.40
N ARG A 45 8.68 3.37 0.03
CA ARG A 45 9.81 3.65 0.92
C ARG A 45 10.70 4.79 0.42
N LEU A 46 10.42 5.30 -0.76
CA LEU A 46 11.16 6.37 -1.42
C LEU A 46 10.16 7.28 -2.14
N THR A 47 10.20 8.58 -1.88
CA THR A 47 9.38 9.57 -2.57
C THR A 47 10.24 10.59 -3.29
N VAL A 48 9.77 11.07 -4.42
CA VAL A 48 10.32 12.24 -5.10
C VAL A 48 9.44 13.44 -4.76
N PRO A 49 9.98 14.49 -4.13
CA PRO A 49 9.17 15.61 -3.67
C PRO A 49 8.66 16.44 -4.85
N GLU A 50 7.47 16.99 -4.68
CA GLU A 50 6.91 17.99 -5.58
C GLU A 50 7.37 19.39 -5.15
N SER A 51 7.61 20.29 -6.12
CA SER A 51 7.63 21.72 -5.81
C SER A 51 6.20 22.25 -5.71
N ASP A 52 5.98 23.40 -5.07
CA ASP A 52 4.64 24.00 -4.95
C ASP A 52 3.92 24.15 -6.30
N ALA A 53 4.68 24.55 -7.34
CA ALA A 53 4.16 24.68 -8.70
C ALA A 53 3.79 23.32 -9.33
N ALA A 54 4.52 22.26 -9.00
CA ALA A 54 4.20 20.90 -9.42
C ALA A 54 2.96 20.38 -8.67
N TYR A 55 2.94 20.54 -7.35
CA TYR A 55 1.84 20.15 -6.46
C TYR A 55 0.51 20.74 -6.95
N LYS A 56 0.44 22.06 -7.17
CA LYS A 56 -0.79 22.71 -7.64
C LYS A 56 -1.30 22.11 -8.95
N ARG A 57 -0.40 21.92 -9.92
CA ARG A 57 -0.77 21.35 -11.24
C ARG A 57 -1.21 19.90 -11.13
N ASN A 58 -0.52 19.11 -10.31
CA ASN A 58 -0.83 17.71 -10.09
C ASN A 58 -2.16 17.57 -9.35
N TYR A 59 -2.42 18.41 -8.35
CA TYR A 59 -3.70 18.49 -7.65
C TYR A 59 -4.85 18.81 -8.61
N ASP A 60 -4.73 19.88 -9.40
CA ASP A 60 -5.76 20.28 -10.37
C ASP A 60 -6.03 19.15 -11.40
N MET A 61 -4.97 18.48 -11.87
CA MET A 61 -5.06 17.33 -12.78
C MET A 61 -5.70 16.10 -12.12
N CYS A 62 -5.38 15.80 -10.87
CA CYS A 62 -6.01 14.72 -10.11
C CYS A 62 -7.50 14.99 -9.92
N GLN A 63 -7.89 16.23 -9.58
CA GLN A 63 -9.30 16.61 -9.43
C GLN A 63 -10.08 16.53 -10.75
N ALA A 64 -9.44 16.80 -11.87
CA ALA A 64 -10.02 16.68 -13.20
C ALA A 64 -10.08 15.23 -13.73
N SER A 65 -9.29 14.31 -13.18
CA SER A 65 -9.23 12.90 -13.62
C SER A 65 -10.56 12.19 -13.32
N PRO A 66 -11.10 11.32 -14.19
CA PRO A 66 -12.40 10.67 -13.96
C PRO A 66 -12.51 9.97 -12.59
N GLN A 67 -13.68 10.09 -11.95
CA GLN A 67 -14.02 9.29 -10.78
C GLN A 67 -14.43 7.89 -11.22
N ILE A 68 -13.84 6.88 -10.60
CA ILE A 68 -14.10 5.48 -10.88
C ILE A 68 -14.82 4.88 -9.67
N ALA A 69 -15.99 4.29 -9.89
CA ALA A 69 -16.68 3.52 -8.87
C ALA A 69 -15.92 2.21 -8.63
N SER A 70 -15.27 2.07 -7.48
CA SER A 70 -14.39 0.93 -7.15
C SER A 70 -15.01 -0.07 -6.18
N GLY A 71 -16.27 0.12 -5.75
CA GLY A 71 -16.97 -0.83 -4.87
C GLY A 71 -16.66 -0.70 -3.37
N ALA A 72 -15.72 0.16 -2.97
CA ALA A 72 -15.37 0.42 -1.56
C ALA A 72 -16.14 1.59 -0.91
N GLY A 73 -17.34 1.91 -1.41
CA GLY A 73 -18.20 2.98 -0.90
C GLY A 73 -17.80 4.42 -1.30
N ALA A 74 -16.54 4.65 -1.69
CA ALA A 74 -16.07 5.91 -2.29
C ALA A 74 -15.46 5.68 -3.67
N SER A 75 -15.59 6.65 -4.56
CA SER A 75 -14.93 6.61 -5.87
C SER A 75 -13.44 6.92 -5.75
N ILE A 76 -12.61 6.24 -6.54
CA ILE A 76 -11.18 6.53 -6.65
C ILE A 76 -10.86 7.33 -7.92
N ARG A 77 -9.63 7.84 -8.03
CA ARG A 77 -9.11 8.49 -9.23
C ARG A 77 -7.75 7.92 -9.58
N LEU A 78 -7.55 7.52 -10.83
CA LEU A 78 -6.28 7.03 -11.35
C LEU A 78 -5.62 8.12 -12.18
N ALA A 79 -5.00 9.08 -11.49
CA ALA A 79 -4.40 10.24 -12.13
C ALA A 79 -3.16 9.87 -12.96
N ARG A 80 -2.97 10.55 -14.10
CA ARG A 80 -1.91 10.27 -15.07
C ARG A 80 -1.26 11.56 -15.56
N GLY A 81 0.02 11.50 -15.93
CA GLY A 81 0.74 12.65 -16.49
C GLY A 81 1.20 13.65 -15.44
N PHE A 82 1.66 13.14 -14.29
CA PHE A 82 2.22 13.95 -13.21
C PHE A 82 3.38 14.82 -13.68
N CYS A 83 3.48 15.99 -13.09
CA CYS A 83 4.56 16.95 -13.30
C CYS A 83 5.54 16.95 -12.14
N LEU A 84 6.83 17.05 -12.45
CA LEU A 84 7.88 17.26 -11.46
C LEU A 84 8.84 18.35 -11.91
N SER A 85 9.40 19.09 -10.96
CA SER A 85 10.46 20.06 -11.26
C SER A 85 11.80 19.37 -11.50
N LYS A 86 12.04 18.25 -10.82
CA LYS A 86 13.18 17.36 -10.96
C LYS A 86 12.71 15.92 -10.76
N ALA A 87 13.24 15.00 -11.55
CA ALA A 87 13.04 13.58 -11.34
C ALA A 87 14.36 12.87 -11.65
N SER A 88 14.99 12.34 -10.61
CA SER A 88 16.22 11.55 -10.70
C SER A 88 16.10 10.39 -9.74
N LEU A 89 16.30 9.19 -10.26
CA LEU A 89 16.25 7.94 -9.50
C LEU A 89 17.60 7.26 -9.52
N LYS A 90 17.91 6.53 -8.46
CA LYS A 90 19.01 5.58 -8.48
C LYS A 90 18.65 4.43 -9.44
N PRO A 91 19.64 3.77 -10.06
CA PRO A 91 19.38 2.53 -10.79
C PRO A 91 18.61 1.52 -9.94
N ASN A 92 17.78 0.71 -10.57
CA ASN A 92 16.94 -0.32 -9.97
C ASN A 92 16.08 0.21 -8.80
N SER A 93 15.51 1.41 -8.93
CA SER A 93 14.63 1.97 -7.92
C SER A 93 13.29 2.43 -8.47
N VAL A 94 12.27 2.32 -7.62
CA VAL A 94 10.93 2.87 -7.81
C VAL A 94 10.67 3.89 -6.72
N ALA A 95 9.95 4.97 -7.02
CA ALA A 95 9.60 5.99 -6.04
C ALA A 95 8.14 6.43 -6.17
N GLY A 96 7.53 6.85 -5.06
CA GLY A 96 6.27 7.60 -5.07
C GLY A 96 6.47 9.02 -5.60
N ILE A 97 5.45 9.57 -6.26
CA ILE A 97 5.40 10.96 -6.70
C ILE A 97 4.75 11.79 -5.59
N GLY A 98 5.51 12.64 -4.92
CA GLY A 98 5.02 13.31 -3.73
C GLY A 98 4.53 12.30 -2.68
N GLU A 99 3.83 12.80 -1.68
CA GLU A 99 3.42 11.96 -0.54
C GLU A 99 1.90 11.70 -0.53
N TRP A 100 1.11 12.44 -1.31
CA TRP A 100 -0.36 12.37 -1.33
C TRP A 100 -0.96 11.69 -2.58
N THR A 101 -0.17 11.50 -3.65
CA THR A 101 -0.72 11.24 -4.99
C THR A 101 -1.17 9.81 -5.22
N GLY A 102 -0.57 8.84 -4.52
CA GLY A 102 -0.78 7.43 -4.82
C GLY A 102 -0.07 6.89 -6.06
N ALA A 103 0.72 7.73 -6.77
CA ALA A 103 1.37 7.37 -8.02
C ALA A 103 2.85 7.04 -7.84
N TYR A 104 3.36 6.13 -8.67
CA TYR A 104 4.76 5.72 -8.66
C TYR A 104 5.47 6.09 -9.96
N LEU A 105 6.79 6.18 -9.90
CA LEU A 105 7.66 6.35 -11.06
C LEU A 105 8.87 5.42 -10.97
N ALA A 106 9.38 4.99 -12.11
CA ALA A 106 10.56 4.15 -12.20
C ALA A 106 11.43 4.54 -13.41
N GLY A 107 12.69 4.09 -13.39
CA GLY A 107 13.59 4.15 -14.54
C GLY A 107 13.27 3.07 -15.58
N GLU A 108 13.86 3.21 -16.77
CA GLU A 108 13.73 2.24 -17.87
C GLU A 108 14.31 0.86 -17.54
N ASP A 109 15.29 0.79 -16.65
CA ASP A 109 15.89 -0.45 -16.16
C ASP A 109 14.87 -1.34 -15.41
N VAL A 110 14.08 -0.74 -14.52
CA VAL A 110 13.01 -1.45 -13.80
C VAL A 110 11.89 -1.86 -14.76
N LEU A 111 11.51 -0.98 -15.69
CA LEU A 111 10.48 -1.29 -16.69
C LEU A 111 10.90 -2.42 -17.64
N GLU A 112 12.16 -2.42 -18.06
CA GLU A 112 12.76 -3.50 -18.84
C GLU A 112 12.69 -4.82 -18.08
N ALA A 113 13.10 -4.83 -16.81
CA ALA A 113 13.04 -6.03 -15.98
C ALA A 113 11.61 -6.58 -15.83
N PHE A 114 10.62 -5.70 -15.62
CA PHE A 114 9.21 -6.10 -15.55
C PHE A 114 8.70 -6.70 -16.87
N ARG A 115 9.09 -6.10 -18.00
CA ARG A 115 8.73 -6.60 -19.34
C ARG A 115 9.42 -7.92 -19.68
N GLN A 116 10.71 -8.08 -19.38
CA GLN A 116 11.44 -9.33 -19.59
C GLN A 116 10.88 -10.48 -18.75
N ALA A 117 10.44 -10.19 -17.52
CA ALA A 117 9.78 -11.17 -16.67
C ALA A 117 8.34 -11.49 -17.09
N GLY A 118 7.81 -10.81 -18.12
CA GLY A 118 6.44 -10.99 -18.59
C GLY A 118 5.40 -10.68 -17.52
N LEU A 119 5.61 -9.62 -16.73
CA LEU A 119 4.63 -9.15 -15.77
C LEU A 119 3.51 -8.37 -16.50
N THR A 120 2.28 -8.53 -16.02
CA THR A 120 1.05 -8.04 -16.69
C THR A 120 0.32 -6.99 -15.87
N GLY A 121 -0.57 -6.22 -16.50
CA GLY A 121 -1.34 -5.15 -15.84
C GLY A 121 -0.57 -3.86 -15.56
N LEU A 122 0.66 -3.74 -16.09
CA LEU A 122 1.46 -2.52 -15.97
C LEU A 122 1.54 -1.80 -17.32
N ALA A 123 1.31 -0.50 -17.28
CA ALA A 123 1.64 0.45 -18.32
C ALA A 123 2.62 1.52 -17.76
N SER A 124 3.21 2.30 -18.66
CA SER A 124 4.00 3.46 -18.27
C SER A 124 3.64 4.70 -19.08
N GLU A 125 3.67 5.85 -18.42
CA GLU A 125 3.35 7.16 -18.99
C GLU A 125 4.51 8.15 -18.77
N PRO A 126 4.68 9.18 -19.61
CA PRO A 126 5.69 10.19 -19.37
C PRO A 126 5.41 10.99 -18.10
N VAL A 127 6.43 11.18 -17.26
CA VAL A 127 6.41 12.23 -16.24
C VAL A 127 6.86 13.53 -16.91
N LEU A 128 6.14 14.62 -16.67
CA LEU A 128 6.38 15.89 -17.36
C LEU A 128 7.18 16.87 -16.50
N GLN A 129 8.01 17.69 -17.13
CA GLN A 129 8.67 18.80 -16.47
C GLN A 129 7.67 19.91 -16.15
N THR A 130 7.66 20.42 -14.92
CA THR A 130 6.72 21.47 -14.50
C THR A 130 6.82 22.74 -15.35
N SER A 131 8.02 23.15 -15.76
CA SER A 131 8.26 24.40 -16.50
C SER A 131 7.93 24.27 -17.99
N SER A 132 8.54 23.30 -18.67
CA SER A 132 8.51 23.15 -20.13
C SER A 132 7.38 22.24 -20.62
N ARG A 133 6.78 21.43 -19.74
CA ARG A 133 5.87 20.32 -20.07
C ARG A 133 6.51 19.23 -20.96
N ALA A 134 7.81 19.30 -21.22
CA ALA A 134 8.53 18.24 -21.91
C ALA A 134 8.62 17.00 -21.00
N PRO A 135 8.65 15.78 -21.57
CA PRO A 135 8.82 14.56 -20.78
C PRO A 135 10.23 14.49 -20.18
N PHE A 136 10.35 13.89 -18.98
CA PHE A 136 11.65 13.45 -18.48
C PHE A 136 12.14 12.25 -19.31
N PRO A 137 13.43 12.21 -19.70
CA PRO A 137 13.93 11.18 -20.59
C PRO A 137 14.13 9.81 -19.93
N ASN A 138 14.39 9.78 -18.60
CA ASN A 138 14.88 8.59 -17.90
C ASN A 138 13.94 8.07 -16.82
N VAL A 139 12.74 8.65 -16.69
CA VAL A 139 11.75 8.20 -15.72
C VAL A 139 10.36 8.23 -16.32
N ARG A 140 9.54 7.28 -15.89
CA ARG A 140 8.16 7.13 -16.36
C ARG A 140 7.27 6.88 -15.17
N GLN A 141 6.05 7.40 -15.21
CA GLN A 141 5.00 7.06 -14.25
C GLN A 141 4.59 5.61 -14.49
N LEU A 142 4.43 4.84 -13.42
CA LEU A 142 3.84 3.51 -13.45
C LEU A 142 2.31 3.64 -13.35
N VAL A 143 1.59 2.93 -14.22
CA VAL A 143 0.12 2.97 -14.25
C VAL A 143 -0.44 1.55 -14.37
N THR A 144 -1.56 1.28 -13.70
CA THR A 144 -2.39 0.09 -13.93
C THR A 144 -3.84 0.51 -14.06
N GLU A 145 -4.58 -0.17 -14.94
CA GLU A 145 -6.02 -0.01 -15.12
C GLU A 145 -6.80 -1.13 -14.40
N ALA A 146 -6.10 -2.17 -13.94
CA ALA A 146 -6.73 -3.24 -13.19
C ALA A 146 -7.05 -2.72 -11.78
N ILE A 147 -8.29 -2.88 -11.36
CA ILE A 147 -8.77 -2.45 -10.05
C ILE A 147 -9.38 -3.69 -9.39
N LEU A 148 -8.81 -4.09 -8.26
CA LEU A 148 -9.42 -5.10 -7.40
C LEU A 148 -10.73 -4.56 -6.82
N PRO A 149 -11.70 -5.43 -6.49
CA PRO A 149 -12.85 -5.01 -5.69
C PRO A 149 -12.40 -4.49 -4.31
N ALA A 150 -13.35 -3.99 -3.51
CA ALA A 150 -13.07 -3.71 -2.10
C ALA A 150 -12.55 -4.98 -1.40
N SER A 151 -11.51 -4.81 -0.61
CA SER A 151 -11.07 -5.82 0.35
C SER A 151 -12.23 -6.16 1.27
N VAL A 152 -12.27 -7.41 1.67
CA VAL A 152 -13.26 -7.91 2.61
C VAL A 152 -13.01 -7.17 3.92
N ALA A 153 -14.02 -6.42 4.37
CA ALA A 153 -14.00 -5.82 5.69
C ALA A 153 -13.68 -6.93 6.71
N GLY A 154 -12.65 -6.71 7.54
CA GLY A 154 -12.31 -7.66 8.58
C GLY A 154 -13.53 -7.92 9.47
N ALA A 155 -13.61 -9.11 10.08
CA ALA A 155 -14.73 -9.50 10.95
C ALA A 155 -14.85 -8.69 12.26
N LEU A 156 -14.13 -7.57 12.36
CA LEU A 156 -14.07 -6.67 13.50
C LEU A 156 -14.86 -5.41 13.16
N SER A 157 -16.17 -5.42 13.37
CA SER A 157 -17.08 -4.29 13.06
C SER A 157 -16.66 -2.97 13.71
N ASP A 158 -15.99 -3.05 14.86
CA ASP A 158 -15.57 -1.90 15.67
C ASP A 158 -14.23 -1.31 15.19
N PHE A 159 -13.57 -1.96 14.23
CA PHE A 159 -12.28 -1.55 13.69
C PHE A 159 -12.37 -1.46 12.16
N PRO A 160 -12.03 -0.31 11.55
CA PRO A 160 -12.07 -0.15 10.10
C PRO A 160 -11.35 -1.27 9.34
N PRO A 161 -11.76 -1.61 8.11
CA PRO A 161 -10.99 -2.49 7.24
C PRO A 161 -9.52 -2.03 7.16
N GLY A 162 -8.58 -2.93 7.43
CA GLY A 162 -7.15 -2.61 7.44
C GLY A 162 -6.58 -2.08 8.76
N TYR A 163 -7.35 -1.99 9.86
CA TYR A 163 -6.81 -1.56 11.18
C TYR A 163 -5.77 -2.53 11.77
N CYS A 164 -5.84 -3.79 11.36
CA CYS A 164 -4.78 -4.76 11.62
C CYS A 164 -3.81 -4.84 10.43
N GLY A 165 -3.70 -3.82 9.58
CA GLY A 165 -2.66 -3.68 8.57
C GLY A 165 -2.58 -4.73 7.44
N LEU A 166 -3.57 -5.62 7.30
CA LEU A 166 -3.59 -6.67 6.26
C LEU A 166 -4.80 -6.52 5.36
N LEU A 167 -4.55 -6.39 4.05
CA LEU A 167 -5.61 -6.47 3.05
C LEU A 167 -6.07 -7.91 2.96
N CYS A 168 -7.39 -8.11 2.87
CA CYS A 168 -7.99 -9.43 2.77
C CYS A 168 -8.90 -9.49 1.55
N TYR A 169 -8.78 -10.54 0.74
CA TYR A 169 -9.66 -10.75 -0.41
C TYR A 169 -10.22 -12.18 -0.39
N GLU A 170 -11.39 -12.37 -0.98
CA GLU A 170 -11.87 -13.70 -1.32
C GLU A 170 -10.96 -14.30 -2.42
N PRO A 171 -10.74 -15.63 -2.44
CA PRO A 171 -9.88 -16.27 -3.43
C PRO A 171 -10.23 -15.87 -4.87
N ARG A 172 -11.53 -15.92 -5.20
CA ARG A 172 -12.05 -15.59 -6.53
C ARG A 172 -11.76 -14.17 -6.99
N GLN A 173 -11.47 -13.24 -6.07
CA GLN A 173 -11.14 -11.86 -6.40
C GLN A 173 -9.66 -11.72 -6.82
N LEU A 174 -8.82 -12.70 -6.48
CA LEU A 174 -7.38 -12.72 -6.80
C LEU A 174 -7.03 -13.71 -7.92
N ILE A 175 -7.94 -14.61 -8.28
CA ILE A 175 -7.77 -15.52 -9.43
C ILE A 175 -7.75 -14.70 -10.73
N ASP A 176 -6.83 -15.07 -11.63
CA ASP A 176 -6.64 -14.46 -12.96
C ASP A 176 -6.42 -12.94 -12.96
N GLN A 177 -6.04 -12.38 -11.81
CA GLN A 177 -5.65 -10.97 -11.72
C GLN A 177 -4.27 -10.76 -12.34
N PRO A 178 -4.02 -9.60 -12.97
CA PRO A 178 -2.70 -9.27 -13.46
C PRO A 178 -1.71 -9.03 -12.33
N ASP A 179 -0.43 -8.99 -12.67
CA ASP A 179 0.66 -8.84 -11.69
C ASP A 179 0.68 -7.47 -10.98
N PHE A 180 -0.04 -6.47 -11.51
CA PHE A 180 -0.21 -5.14 -10.94
C PHE A 180 -1.67 -4.71 -10.99
N SER A 181 -2.26 -4.43 -9.82
CA SER A 181 -3.62 -3.92 -9.70
C SER A 181 -3.70 -2.80 -8.66
N HIS A 182 -4.64 -1.89 -8.83
CA HIS A 182 -5.04 -0.93 -7.82
C HIS A 182 -5.98 -1.58 -6.79
N THR A 183 -5.88 -1.16 -5.54
CA THR A 183 -6.90 -1.43 -4.52
C THR A 183 -8.12 -0.55 -4.79
N ALA A 184 -9.31 -1.00 -4.39
CA ALA A 184 -10.53 -0.22 -4.54
C ALA A 184 -10.67 0.88 -3.50
N GLU A 185 -9.96 0.77 -2.39
CA GLU A 185 -10.14 1.60 -1.23
C GLU A 185 -9.59 3.00 -1.47
N PRO A 186 -10.28 4.03 -0.98
CA PRO A 186 -9.87 5.42 -1.13
C PRO A 186 -8.72 5.77 -0.16
N TRP A 187 -7.81 4.83 0.12
CA TRP A 187 -6.65 5.02 0.99
C TRP A 187 -5.59 5.91 0.33
N ALA A 188 -5.98 7.12 -0.02
CA ALA A 188 -5.08 8.25 -0.18
C ALA A 188 -5.24 9.10 1.08
N SER A 189 -4.58 8.61 2.13
CA SER A 189 -4.23 9.19 3.43
C SER A 189 -4.76 10.58 3.85
N GLN A 190 -5.02 10.80 5.15
CA GLN A 190 -5.08 12.18 5.69
C GLN A 190 -3.71 12.81 5.95
N ARG A 191 -2.64 12.04 6.22
CA ARG A 191 -1.25 12.50 6.02
C ARG A 191 -0.43 11.61 5.09
N TYR A 192 0.18 10.46 5.39
CA TYR A 192 0.92 9.70 4.32
C TYR A 192 0.81 8.14 4.19
N GLY A 193 -0.31 7.49 4.55
CA GLY A 193 -0.45 6.01 4.55
C GLY A 193 -0.87 5.34 3.22
N TRP A 194 0.09 4.75 2.49
CA TRP A 194 -0.12 3.99 1.24
C TRP A 194 -0.11 2.47 1.51
N PRO A 195 -1.06 1.72 0.95
CA PRO A 195 -0.76 0.99 -0.28
C PRO A 195 -1.93 0.95 -1.28
N LEU A 196 -1.84 1.74 -2.36
CA LEU A 196 -2.85 1.72 -3.43
C LEU A 196 -2.68 0.59 -4.44
N TRP A 197 -1.56 -0.12 -4.40
CA TRP A 197 -1.23 -1.16 -5.38
C TRP A 197 -1.12 -2.50 -4.67
N VAL A 198 -1.76 -3.51 -5.25
CA VAL A 198 -1.56 -4.92 -4.97
C VAL A 198 -0.84 -5.54 -6.16
N VAL A 199 0.20 -6.30 -5.86
CA VAL A 199 1.02 -6.97 -6.86
C VAL A 199 1.11 -8.47 -6.59
N SER A 200 1.34 -9.25 -7.63
CA SER A 200 1.55 -10.68 -7.49
C SER A 200 2.86 -11.01 -6.77
N ALA A 201 2.96 -12.24 -6.26
CA ALA A 201 4.19 -12.78 -5.71
C ALA A 201 5.34 -12.79 -6.74
N ARG A 202 5.04 -12.91 -8.04
CA ARG A 202 6.05 -12.84 -9.11
C ARG A 202 6.73 -11.47 -9.13
N THR A 203 5.95 -10.39 -9.00
CA THR A 203 6.48 -9.03 -8.93
C THR A 203 7.39 -8.85 -7.71
N ARG A 204 6.93 -9.25 -6.51
CA ARG A 204 7.77 -9.21 -5.29
C ARG A 204 9.06 -10.00 -5.46
N ASN A 205 8.97 -11.23 -5.96
CA ASN A 205 10.13 -12.11 -6.08
C ASN A 205 11.14 -11.59 -7.09
N LEU A 206 10.68 -11.03 -8.22
CA LEU A 206 11.56 -10.34 -9.18
C LEU A 206 12.25 -9.14 -8.53
N PHE A 207 11.49 -8.32 -7.78
CA PHE A 207 12.02 -7.15 -7.10
C PHE A 207 13.15 -7.51 -6.13
N LEU A 208 12.96 -8.56 -5.33
CA LEU A 208 13.97 -9.08 -4.41
C LEU A 208 15.16 -9.69 -5.16
N LEU A 209 14.92 -10.51 -6.18
CA LEU A 209 15.96 -11.19 -6.96
C LEU A 209 16.89 -10.21 -7.68
N GLN A 210 16.33 -9.13 -8.23
CA GLN A 210 17.06 -8.10 -8.97
C GLN A 210 17.65 -7.01 -8.05
N GLY A 211 17.47 -7.13 -6.72
CA GLY A 211 17.95 -6.13 -5.77
C GLY A 211 17.34 -4.75 -5.97
N MET A 212 16.09 -4.68 -6.42
CA MET A 212 15.38 -3.42 -6.62
C MET A 212 15.05 -2.77 -5.27
N SER A 213 14.84 -1.45 -5.28
CA SER A 213 14.61 -0.65 -4.07
C SER A 213 13.47 0.35 -4.20
N GLY A 214 12.98 0.83 -3.06
CA GLY A 214 11.95 1.88 -2.99
C GLY A 214 10.52 1.39 -2.75
N TRP A 215 10.28 0.08 -2.85
CA TRP A 215 9.06 -0.57 -2.38
C TRP A 215 9.36 -1.57 -1.25
N ALA A 216 8.42 -1.67 -0.32
CA ALA A 216 8.28 -2.79 0.60
C ALA A 216 6.96 -3.51 0.30
N PHE A 217 6.86 -4.77 0.72
CA PHE A 217 5.73 -5.63 0.41
C PHE A 217 5.05 -6.07 1.70
N ARG A 218 3.78 -5.70 1.85
CA ARG A 218 2.92 -6.12 2.96
C ARG A 218 2.06 -7.30 2.53
N PRO A 219 1.68 -8.18 3.47
CA PRO A 219 0.93 -9.37 3.13
C PRO A 219 -0.50 -9.02 2.70
N VAL A 220 -0.98 -9.70 1.66
CA VAL A 220 -2.40 -9.74 1.30
C VAL A 220 -2.91 -11.14 1.61
N LEU A 221 -3.91 -11.23 2.48
CA LEU A 221 -4.46 -12.51 2.93
C LEU A 221 -5.66 -12.93 2.09
N VAL A 222 -5.90 -14.24 2.04
CA VAL A 222 -7.06 -14.84 1.38
C VAL A 222 -8.00 -15.39 2.43
N THR A 223 -9.29 -15.02 2.39
CA THR A 223 -10.24 -15.27 3.49
C THR A 223 -10.55 -16.74 3.80
N ASP A 224 -10.21 -17.68 2.92
CA ASP A 224 -10.37 -19.13 3.17
C ASP A 224 -9.06 -19.83 3.59
N SER A 225 -7.99 -19.06 3.81
CA SER A 225 -6.68 -19.61 4.14
C SER A 225 -6.50 -19.77 5.65
N ALA A 226 -5.74 -20.80 6.05
CA ALA A 226 -5.34 -20.99 7.46
C ALA A 226 -4.53 -19.79 8.01
N LEU A 227 -3.83 -19.07 7.12
CA LEU A 227 -3.11 -17.86 7.48
C LEU A 227 -4.08 -16.73 7.83
N TYR A 228 -5.14 -16.54 7.06
CA TYR A 228 -6.18 -15.58 7.38
C TYR A 228 -6.80 -15.84 8.74
N GLU A 229 -7.24 -17.07 9.01
CA GLU A 229 -7.83 -17.44 10.31
C GLU A 229 -6.90 -17.15 11.48
N ARG A 230 -5.61 -17.47 11.33
CA ARG A 230 -4.59 -17.19 12.35
C ARG A 230 -4.45 -15.69 12.61
N TYR A 231 -4.29 -14.89 11.57
CA TYR A 231 -4.09 -13.44 11.73
C TYR A 231 -5.37 -12.71 12.13
N LEU A 232 -6.54 -13.26 11.81
CA LEU A 232 -7.83 -12.81 12.32
C LEU A 232 -7.94 -13.06 13.82
N ALA A 233 -7.60 -14.25 14.30
CA ALA A 233 -7.60 -14.56 15.73
C ALA A 233 -6.64 -13.65 16.51
N LEU A 234 -5.44 -13.43 15.97
CA LEU A 234 -4.48 -12.48 16.54
C LEU A 234 -5.06 -11.05 16.58
N SER A 235 -5.70 -10.61 15.50
CA SER A 235 -6.36 -9.29 15.45
C SER A 235 -7.44 -9.17 16.54
N GLN A 236 -8.25 -10.21 16.73
CA GLN A 236 -9.27 -10.27 17.78
C GLN A 236 -8.69 -10.22 19.19
N GLU A 237 -7.56 -10.90 19.44
CA GLU A 237 -6.84 -10.84 20.72
C GLU A 237 -6.34 -9.42 21.03
N LEU A 238 -5.75 -8.74 20.03
CA LEU A 238 -5.29 -7.35 20.20
C LEU A 238 -6.45 -6.40 20.48
N CYS A 239 -7.55 -6.53 19.76
CA CYS A 239 -8.76 -5.74 19.97
C CYS A 239 -9.36 -6.01 21.35
N ALA A 240 -9.43 -7.27 21.79
CA ALA A 240 -9.91 -7.62 23.12
C ALA A 240 -9.06 -6.98 24.22
N LEU A 241 -7.73 -7.03 24.07
CA LEU A 241 -6.81 -6.40 25.02
C LEU A 241 -7.02 -4.89 25.17
N LEU A 242 -7.39 -4.21 24.09
CA LEU A 242 -7.64 -2.76 24.10
C LEU A 242 -9.04 -2.38 24.55
N ARG A 243 -10.03 -3.24 24.37
CA ARG A 243 -11.36 -3.03 24.99
C ARG A 243 -11.28 -2.97 26.52
N ASP A 244 -10.34 -3.68 27.11
CA ASP A 244 -10.08 -3.66 28.56
C ASP A 244 -9.28 -2.41 29.02
N ALA A 245 -8.86 -1.54 28.09
CA ALA A 245 -8.07 -0.33 28.34
C ALA A 245 -8.69 0.89 27.63
N PRO A 246 -9.82 1.44 28.13
CA PRO A 246 -10.66 2.39 27.41
C PRO A 246 -10.02 3.77 27.13
N GLN A 247 -8.96 4.17 27.84
CA GLN A 247 -8.19 5.37 27.51
C GLN A 247 -7.14 5.11 26.43
N SER A 248 -6.80 3.85 26.20
CA SER A 248 -5.84 3.41 25.18
C SER A 248 -6.56 3.13 23.86
N LYS A 249 -5.87 3.37 22.74
CA LYS A 249 -6.46 3.21 21.41
C LYS A 249 -5.47 2.60 20.43
N LEU A 250 -5.97 1.84 19.46
CA LEU A 250 -5.18 1.54 18.28
C LEU A 250 -4.96 2.83 17.49
N GLU A 251 -3.71 3.07 17.11
CA GLU A 251 -3.33 4.15 16.22
C GLU A 251 -2.86 3.58 14.89
N ASP A 252 -3.44 4.09 13.81
CA ASP A 252 -2.89 3.92 12.48
C ASP A 252 -1.49 4.53 12.47
N ARG A 253 -0.51 3.75 12.03
CA ARG A 253 0.87 4.24 11.97
C ARG A 253 0.96 5.36 10.93
N GLU A 254 1.40 6.54 11.34
CA GLU A 254 2.00 7.50 10.42
C GLU A 254 3.33 6.91 9.95
N TRP A 255 3.45 6.64 8.64
CA TRP A 255 4.64 6.08 8.01
C TRP A 255 5.47 7.14 7.32
#